data_AF-A0A950DR33-F1
#
_entry.id   AF-A0A950DR33-F1
#
_cell.length_a   1.000
_cell.length_b   1.000
_cell.length_c   1.000
_cell.angle_alpha   90.00
_cell.angle_beta   90.00
_cell.angle_gamma   90.00
#
_symmetry.space_group_name_H-M   'P 1'
#
loop_
_entity.id
_entity.type
_entity.pdbx_description
1 polymer ?
#
loop_
_entity_poly.entity_id
_entity_poly.type
_entity_poly.pdbx_seq_one_letter_code
_entity_poly.pdbx_strand_id
1 'polypeptide(L)'
;DTDGANPDRVLQQLANVGVVSEAYGGDTPVVQTSAKTGDGIEDLLEAVILTSDVYVDPKANPKRSAVGTVIDSHLERGRGPIATLLVQNGTLRVQDHVVVGAVYGRVRALIDDTGTRVKDAPPSMPVVVTGLNDIAMAGEVFQVTDTERAARTLAEQRSLQNKKQIEQPARRITLADLAHAVTADGTKHLNLVLKAEANGSLEALRGQVQKIDDPTVKIRIVGEGVGPIGESDVNLAGVSDAIVIGFNVKPDDRARAAAETQGVDVRHYDVVYQVTEDIERAVKGLYEPRMIEVFLGRAEVRRIFTVDGKNAIAGSHVIDGKITRNATCRVLRGGKEVARSRIADLKRFKDDVREVQRGYDCGITLEDFNDFAEGDVIEAYSLEQQNA
;
A
#
# COMPACT_ATOMS: atom_id res chain seq x y z
N ASP A 1 -27.92 20.21 15.39
CA ASP A 1 -28.78 19.90 14.21
C ASP A 1 -28.93 18.39 13.97
N THR A 2 -27.91 17.58 14.24
CA THR A 2 -27.95 16.12 14.07
C THR A 2 -28.56 15.41 15.28
N ASP A 3 -29.52 14.52 15.08
CA ASP A 3 -30.15 13.75 16.15
C ASP A 3 -29.12 12.89 16.89
N GLY A 4 -29.14 12.96 18.23
CA GLY A 4 -28.20 12.26 19.09
C GLY A 4 -26.82 12.91 19.24
N ALA A 5 -26.58 14.07 18.62
CA ALA A 5 -25.38 14.86 18.87
C ALA A 5 -25.33 15.30 20.34
N ASN A 6 -24.19 15.11 21.00
CA ASN A 6 -23.98 15.47 22.41
C ASN A 6 -22.66 16.25 22.57
N PRO A 7 -22.71 17.59 22.54
CA PRO A 7 -21.53 18.45 22.70
C PRO A 7 -20.81 18.26 24.04
N ASP A 8 -21.54 18.04 25.13
CA ASP A 8 -20.96 17.86 26.47
C ASP A 8 -20.07 16.61 26.53
N ARG A 9 -20.47 15.53 25.85
CA ARG A 9 -19.66 14.33 25.73
C ARG A 9 -18.34 14.60 25.00
N VAL A 10 -18.36 15.44 23.95
CA VAL A 10 -17.14 15.82 23.22
C VAL A 10 -16.23 16.64 24.11
N LEU A 11 -16.76 17.61 24.86
CA LEU A 11 -15.99 18.41 25.83
C LEU A 11 -15.32 17.54 26.91
N GLN A 12 -16.03 16.54 27.43
CA GLN A 12 -15.46 15.57 28.37
C GLN A 12 -14.31 14.75 27.74
N GLN A 13 -14.48 14.32 26.48
CA GLN A 13 -13.45 13.57 25.76
C GLN A 13 -12.21 14.44 25.45
N LEU A 14 -12.41 15.71 25.09
CA LEU A 14 -11.34 16.68 24.90
C LEU A 14 -10.56 16.92 26.20
N ALA A 15 -11.26 17.07 27.32
CA ALA A 15 -10.62 17.23 28.63
C ALA A 15 -9.73 16.02 28.98
N ASN A 16 -10.15 14.80 28.63
CA ASN A 16 -9.35 13.59 28.87
C ASN A 16 -8.03 13.55 28.07
N VAL A 17 -7.95 14.25 26.92
CA VAL A 17 -6.72 14.39 26.13
C VAL A 17 -5.97 15.69 26.43
N GLY A 18 -6.39 16.43 27.48
CA GLY A 18 -5.72 17.64 27.95
C GLY A 18 -6.20 18.94 27.31
N VAL A 19 -7.26 18.91 26.50
CA VAL A 19 -7.86 20.11 25.90
C VAL A 19 -9.08 20.52 26.72
N VAL A 20 -8.92 21.52 27.59
CA VAL A 20 -9.98 21.97 28.50
C VAL A 20 -10.59 23.27 27.97
N SER A 21 -11.91 23.26 27.75
CA SER A 21 -12.62 24.44 27.27
C SER A 21 -12.73 25.53 28.33
N GLU A 22 -12.84 26.78 27.92
CA GLU A 22 -13.08 27.93 28.81
C GLU A 22 -14.33 27.76 29.72
N ALA A 23 -15.39 27.13 29.20
CA ALA A 23 -16.60 26.84 29.97
C ALA A 23 -16.37 25.90 31.18
N TYR A 24 -15.29 25.11 31.13
CA TYR A 24 -14.86 24.21 32.19
C TYR A 24 -13.64 24.76 32.95
N GLY A 25 -13.35 26.05 32.80
CA GLY A 25 -12.22 26.74 33.45
C GLY A 25 -10.86 26.51 32.79
N GLY A 26 -10.83 26.05 31.54
CA GLY A 26 -9.62 25.97 30.73
C GLY A 26 -9.33 27.25 29.95
N ASP A 27 -8.46 27.13 28.95
CA ASP A 27 -7.96 28.23 28.09
C ASP A 27 -8.29 28.04 26.61
N THR A 28 -8.98 26.95 26.26
CA THR A 28 -9.32 26.66 24.87
C THR A 28 -10.72 27.18 24.54
N PRO A 29 -10.87 28.15 23.61
CA PRO A 29 -12.18 28.58 23.16
C PRO A 29 -12.86 27.46 22.37
N VAL A 30 -14.14 27.23 22.65
CA VAL A 30 -14.96 26.23 21.96
C VAL A 30 -16.25 26.89 21.49
N VAL A 31 -16.51 26.79 20.19
CA VAL A 31 -17.76 27.28 19.58
C VAL A 31 -18.54 26.09 19.02
N GLN A 32 -19.82 25.99 19.37
CA GLN A 32 -20.72 24.98 18.81
C GLN A 32 -21.28 25.48 17.49
N THR A 33 -21.15 24.69 16.42
CA THR A 33 -21.59 25.08 15.09
C THR A 33 -22.41 23.98 14.40
N SER A 34 -23.22 24.37 13.43
CA SER A 34 -23.88 23.46 12.49
C SER A 34 -23.43 23.77 11.07
N ALA A 35 -22.71 22.82 10.46
CA ALA A 35 -22.27 22.93 9.06
C ALA A 35 -23.43 22.85 8.04
N LYS A 36 -24.62 22.41 8.46
CA LYS A 36 -25.80 22.27 7.59
C LYS A 36 -26.68 23.52 7.60
N THR A 37 -26.90 24.10 8.77
CA THR A 37 -27.78 25.26 8.94
C THR A 37 -27.01 26.59 8.90
N GLY A 38 -25.72 26.55 9.24
CA GLY A 38 -24.88 27.74 9.40
C GLY A 38 -24.90 28.31 10.83
N ASP A 39 -25.64 27.70 11.76
CA ASP A 39 -25.69 28.15 13.15
C ASP A 39 -24.28 28.15 13.79
N GLY A 40 -23.95 29.22 14.52
CA GLY A 40 -22.68 29.37 15.25
C GLY A 40 -21.47 29.75 14.38
N ILE A 41 -21.61 29.93 13.07
CA ILE A 41 -20.49 30.32 12.20
C ILE A 41 -20.04 31.77 12.46
N GLU A 42 -20.97 32.68 12.76
CA GLU A 42 -20.62 34.06 13.16
C GLU A 42 -19.82 34.07 14.47
N ASP A 43 -20.28 33.31 15.47
CA ASP A 43 -19.58 33.15 16.76
C ASP A 43 -18.18 32.55 16.56
N LEU A 44 -18.04 31.58 15.64
CA LEU A 44 -16.75 30.97 15.31
C LEU A 44 -15.80 31.98 14.67
N LEU A 45 -16.30 32.81 13.76
CA LEU A 45 -15.51 33.85 13.12
C LEU A 45 -15.03 34.88 14.15
N GLU A 46 -15.91 35.33 15.05
CA GLU A 46 -15.54 36.24 16.13
C GLU A 46 -14.49 35.62 17.05
N ALA A 47 -14.65 34.36 17.44
CA ALA A 47 -13.68 33.63 18.26
C ALA A 47 -12.31 33.50 17.57
N VAL A 48 -12.27 33.23 16.26
CA VAL A 48 -11.02 33.16 15.49
C VAL A 48 -10.33 34.52 15.44
N ILE A 49 -11.08 35.61 15.22
CA ILE A 49 -10.52 36.97 15.19
C ILE A 49 -9.97 37.34 16.57
N LEU A 50 -10.76 37.15 17.62
CA LEU A 50 -10.36 37.45 19.01
C LEU A 50 -9.11 36.66 19.41
N THR A 51 -9.09 35.36 19.09
CA THR A 51 -7.94 34.51 19.39
C THR A 51 -6.69 34.98 18.64
N SER A 52 -6.86 35.38 17.37
CA SER A 52 -5.76 35.89 16.55
C SER A 52 -5.19 37.20 17.09
N ASP A 53 -6.07 38.13 17.49
CA ASP A 53 -5.67 39.43 18.03
C ASP A 53 -5.00 39.31 19.41
N VAL A 54 -5.52 38.43 20.27
CA VAL A 54 -5.05 38.29 21.66
C VAL A 54 -3.78 37.44 21.76
N TYR A 55 -3.72 36.30 21.05
CA TYR A 55 -2.66 35.30 21.25
C TYR A 55 -1.60 35.29 20.16
N VAL A 56 -1.89 35.77 18.95
CA VAL A 56 -0.97 35.69 17.81
C VAL A 56 -0.34 37.04 17.47
N ASP A 57 -1.13 38.12 17.45
CA ASP A 57 -0.71 39.47 16.98
C ASP A 57 0.06 39.38 15.64
N PRO A 58 -0.59 38.88 14.56
CA PRO A 58 0.09 38.53 13.32
C PRO A 58 0.68 39.76 12.64
N LYS A 59 1.99 39.73 12.38
CA LYS A 59 2.74 40.83 11.76
C LYS A 59 3.34 40.40 10.43
N ALA A 60 3.09 41.20 9.40
CA ALA A 60 3.74 41.08 8.11
C ALA A 60 4.16 42.45 7.57
N ASN A 61 5.24 42.47 6.79
CA ASN A 61 5.73 43.68 6.12
C ASN A 61 5.58 43.51 4.60
N PRO A 62 4.53 44.09 3.97
CA PRO A 62 4.29 43.95 2.54
C PRO A 62 5.37 44.64 1.67
N LYS A 63 6.21 45.50 2.26
CA LYS A 63 7.23 46.28 1.52
C LYS A 63 8.54 45.52 1.29
N ARG A 64 8.66 44.28 1.77
CA ARG A 64 9.85 43.44 1.59
C ARG A 64 9.68 42.44 0.45
N SER A 65 10.77 41.79 0.07
CA SER A 65 10.76 40.64 -0.85
C SER A 65 9.90 39.52 -0.29
N ALA A 66 9.14 38.85 -1.16
CA ALA A 66 8.17 37.87 -0.72
C ALA A 66 8.84 36.60 -0.17
N VAL A 67 8.30 36.09 0.92
CA VAL A 67 8.62 34.79 1.51
C VAL A 67 7.32 34.12 1.90
N GLY A 68 7.26 32.80 1.74
CA GLY A 68 6.11 32.02 2.18
C GLY A 68 6.30 30.54 1.93
N THR A 69 5.20 29.81 1.84
CA THR A 69 5.22 28.35 1.82
C THR A 69 4.42 27.81 0.64
N VAL A 70 4.86 26.71 0.06
CA VAL A 70 4.09 25.95 -0.93
C VAL A 70 2.95 25.23 -0.23
N ILE A 71 1.72 25.51 -0.64
CA ILE A 71 0.54 24.75 -0.21
C ILE A 71 0.49 23.43 -1.00
N ASP A 72 0.55 23.53 -2.32
CA ASP A 72 0.51 22.37 -3.21
C ASP A 72 1.09 22.71 -4.59
N SER A 73 1.38 21.69 -5.41
CA SER A 73 2.04 21.85 -6.69
C SER A 73 1.72 20.69 -7.62
N HIS A 74 1.52 20.99 -8.90
CA HIS A 74 1.19 20.00 -9.92
C HIS A 74 1.64 20.40 -11.32
N LEU A 75 1.53 19.45 -12.26
CA LEU A 75 1.81 19.67 -13.67
C LEU A 75 0.52 19.92 -14.44
N GLU A 76 0.40 21.08 -15.07
CA GLU A 76 -0.75 21.42 -15.92
C GLU A 76 -0.35 21.36 -17.41
N ARG A 77 -1.13 20.62 -18.22
CA ARG A 77 -0.86 20.48 -19.66
C ARG A 77 -0.87 21.85 -20.34
N GLY A 78 0.23 22.16 -21.05
CA GLY A 78 0.39 23.43 -21.78
C GLY A 78 0.83 24.62 -20.93
N ARG A 79 0.81 24.52 -19.59
CA ARG A 79 1.30 25.57 -18.68
C ARG A 79 2.57 25.18 -17.91
N GLY A 80 2.86 23.88 -17.85
CA GLY A 80 4.03 23.35 -17.15
C GLY A 80 3.77 23.24 -15.64
N PRO A 81 4.82 23.28 -14.81
CA PRO A 81 4.69 23.23 -13.37
C PRO A 81 3.97 24.46 -12.82
N ILE A 82 2.96 24.23 -12.00
CA ILE A 82 2.21 25.26 -11.29
C ILE A 82 2.20 24.94 -9.80
N ALA A 83 2.27 25.98 -8.98
CA ALA A 83 2.30 25.84 -7.53
C ALA A 83 1.36 26.85 -6.87
N THR A 84 0.60 26.40 -5.89
CA THR A 84 -0.17 27.25 -4.99
C THR A 84 0.72 27.66 -3.83
N LEU A 85 1.02 28.95 -3.73
CA LEU A 85 1.89 29.51 -2.69
C LEU A 85 1.07 30.34 -1.70
N LEU A 86 1.36 30.24 -0.42
CA LEU A 86 0.87 31.16 0.61
C LEU A 86 1.94 32.20 0.90
N VAL A 87 1.69 33.47 0.56
CA VAL A 87 2.61 34.56 0.88
C VAL A 87 2.50 34.87 2.38
N GLN A 88 3.58 34.74 3.13
CA GLN A 88 3.59 35.01 4.58
C GLN A 88 4.15 36.40 4.90
N ASN A 89 5.11 36.88 4.11
CA ASN A 89 5.72 38.19 4.28
C ASN A 89 6.15 38.76 2.93
N GLY A 90 6.25 40.09 2.82
CA GLY A 90 6.53 40.76 1.55
C GLY A 90 5.39 40.69 0.54
N THR A 91 5.64 41.14 -0.70
CA THR A 91 4.67 41.08 -1.79
C THR A 91 5.28 40.37 -2.98
N LEU A 92 4.66 39.27 -3.44
CA LEU A 92 5.10 38.51 -4.60
C LEU A 92 4.56 39.16 -5.87
N ARG A 93 5.39 39.34 -6.89
CA ARG A 93 5.00 40.01 -8.14
C ARG A 93 5.26 39.17 -9.37
N VAL A 94 4.51 39.45 -10.42
CA VAL A 94 4.84 38.95 -11.75
C VAL A 94 6.23 39.43 -12.17
N GLN A 95 7.01 38.54 -12.78
CA GLN A 95 8.43 38.68 -13.14
C GLN A 95 9.45 38.50 -12.01
N ASP A 96 9.04 38.30 -10.75
CA ASP A 96 9.96 38.01 -9.66
C ASP A 96 10.73 36.69 -9.91
N HIS A 97 11.98 36.66 -9.45
CA HIS A 97 12.79 35.44 -9.43
C HIS A 97 12.62 34.73 -8.11
N VAL A 98 12.09 33.51 -8.14
CA VAL A 98 11.77 32.73 -6.95
C VAL A 98 12.64 31.49 -6.87
N VAL A 99 13.01 31.12 -5.64
CA VAL A 99 13.56 29.81 -5.31
C VAL A 99 12.67 29.15 -4.28
N VAL A 100 12.30 27.90 -4.54
CA VAL A 100 11.38 27.07 -3.76
C VAL A 100 12.07 25.75 -3.52
N GLY A 101 12.62 25.54 -2.32
CA GLY A 101 13.46 24.36 -2.08
C GLY A 101 14.57 24.22 -3.12
N ALA A 102 14.60 23.09 -3.83
CA ALA A 102 15.54 22.77 -4.92
C ALA A 102 15.07 23.23 -6.32
N VAL A 103 13.92 23.89 -6.40
CA VAL A 103 13.29 24.42 -7.63
C VAL A 103 13.51 25.92 -7.71
N TYR A 104 13.61 26.46 -8.92
CA TYR A 104 13.69 27.91 -9.13
C TYR A 104 12.90 28.32 -10.37
N GLY A 105 12.64 29.61 -10.51
CA GLY A 105 11.97 30.09 -11.70
C GLY A 105 11.72 31.58 -11.69
N ARG A 106 11.01 32.01 -12.74
CA ARG A 106 10.55 33.38 -12.88
C ARG A 106 9.04 33.37 -12.97
N VAL A 107 8.38 34.12 -12.09
CA VAL A 107 6.92 34.19 -12.03
C VAL A 107 6.38 34.72 -13.35
N ARG A 108 5.66 33.89 -14.10
CA ARG A 108 5.06 34.26 -15.38
C ARG A 108 3.66 34.83 -15.21
N ALA A 109 2.89 34.27 -14.29
CA ALA A 109 1.56 34.72 -13.94
C ALA A 109 1.25 34.39 -12.48
N LEU A 110 0.42 35.24 -11.89
CA LEU A 110 -0.21 35.05 -10.59
C LEU A 110 -1.72 34.96 -10.80
N ILE A 111 -2.36 33.99 -10.18
CA ILE A 111 -3.82 33.78 -10.25
C ILE A 111 -4.32 33.64 -8.81
N ASP A 112 -5.32 34.43 -8.44
CA ASP A 112 -5.93 34.40 -7.12
C ASP A 112 -6.88 33.21 -6.92
N ASP A 113 -7.45 33.10 -5.72
CA ASP A 113 -8.40 32.08 -5.31
C ASP A 113 -9.74 32.13 -6.09
N THR A 114 -10.05 33.28 -6.72
CA THR A 114 -11.22 33.42 -7.61
C THR A 114 -10.94 32.98 -9.05
N GLY A 115 -9.68 32.63 -9.37
CA GLY A 115 -9.24 32.30 -10.73
C GLY A 115 -8.89 33.52 -11.58
N THR A 116 -8.83 34.71 -10.98
CA THR A 116 -8.52 35.96 -11.68
C THR A 116 -7.01 36.21 -11.70
N ARG A 117 -6.50 36.75 -12.81
CA ARG A 117 -5.08 37.12 -12.91
C ARG A 117 -4.80 38.39 -12.11
N VAL A 118 -3.80 38.32 -11.24
CA VAL A 118 -3.32 39.45 -10.43
C VAL A 118 -1.87 39.79 -10.78
N LYS A 119 -1.44 41.00 -10.41
CA LYS A 119 -0.05 41.47 -10.64
C LYS A 119 0.84 41.31 -9.41
N ASP A 120 0.23 41.37 -8.23
CA ASP A 120 0.86 41.37 -6.94
C ASP A 120 0.04 40.48 -5.99
N ALA A 121 0.71 39.72 -5.13
CA ALA A 121 0.12 38.94 -4.05
C ALA A 121 0.73 39.38 -2.70
N PRO A 122 -0.02 40.11 -1.85
CA PRO A 122 0.42 40.58 -0.55
C PRO A 122 0.43 39.45 0.51
N PRO A 123 0.91 39.71 1.74
CA PRO A 123 0.88 38.73 2.82
C PRO A 123 -0.53 38.22 3.12
N SER A 124 -0.62 36.95 3.52
CA SER A 124 -1.85 36.18 3.79
C SER A 124 -2.68 35.80 2.55
N MET A 125 -2.22 36.12 1.35
CA MET A 125 -2.90 35.75 0.11
C MET A 125 -2.36 34.41 -0.43
N PRO A 126 -3.22 33.38 -0.64
CA PRO A 126 -2.86 32.24 -1.45
C PRO A 126 -2.88 32.63 -2.94
N VAL A 127 -1.89 32.18 -3.70
CA VAL A 127 -1.78 32.52 -5.12
C VAL A 127 -1.20 31.37 -5.92
N VAL A 128 -1.80 31.08 -7.07
CA VAL A 128 -1.26 30.12 -8.04
C VAL A 128 -0.20 30.80 -8.88
N VAL A 129 0.99 30.20 -8.90
CA VAL A 129 2.18 30.67 -9.59
C VAL A 129 2.51 29.73 -10.74
N THR A 130 2.84 30.32 -11.89
CA THR A 130 3.40 29.61 -13.04
C THR A 130 4.81 30.11 -13.37
N GLY A 131 5.61 29.28 -14.03
CA GLY A 131 6.97 29.65 -14.47
C GLY A 131 8.12 29.13 -13.61
N LEU A 132 7.82 28.19 -12.71
CA LEU A 132 8.82 27.33 -12.08
C LEU A 132 9.40 26.36 -13.11
N ASN A 133 10.66 25.96 -12.91
CA ASN A 133 11.33 25.01 -13.81
C ASN A 133 10.95 23.55 -13.54
N ASP A 134 10.42 23.26 -12.35
CA ASP A 134 9.99 21.92 -11.92
C ASP A 134 8.87 22.02 -10.87
N ILE A 135 8.33 20.88 -10.46
CA ILE A 135 7.28 20.76 -9.44
C ILE A 135 7.91 21.00 -8.07
N ALA A 136 7.47 22.05 -7.37
CA ALA A 136 7.87 22.31 -5.99
C ALA A 136 7.24 21.30 -5.02
N MET A 137 7.89 21.00 -3.91
CA MET A 137 7.32 20.13 -2.87
C MET A 137 6.41 20.92 -1.94
N ALA A 138 5.29 20.32 -1.52
CA ALA A 138 4.41 20.90 -0.52
C ALA A 138 5.16 21.13 0.81
N GLY A 139 4.87 22.24 1.48
CA GLY A 139 5.53 22.62 2.74
C GLY A 139 6.90 23.28 2.58
N GLU A 140 7.52 23.30 1.39
CA GLU A 140 8.78 24.00 1.18
C GLU A 140 8.60 25.52 1.25
N VAL A 141 9.63 26.21 1.76
CA VAL A 141 9.67 27.67 1.80
C VAL A 141 10.10 28.21 0.43
N PHE A 142 9.32 29.15 -0.11
CA PHE A 142 9.73 29.97 -1.23
C PHE A 142 10.25 31.33 -0.76
N GLN A 143 11.18 31.87 -1.53
CA GLN A 143 11.70 33.21 -1.33
C GLN A 143 11.99 33.89 -2.66
N VAL A 144 11.67 35.17 -2.76
CA VAL A 144 12.07 36.03 -3.87
C VAL A 144 13.54 36.41 -3.72
N THR A 145 14.25 36.40 -4.84
CA THR A 145 15.66 36.75 -4.95
C THR A 145 15.84 37.87 -5.97
N ASP A 146 16.93 38.62 -5.83
CA ASP A 146 17.18 39.79 -6.70
C ASP A 146 17.50 39.41 -8.14
N THR A 147 18.05 38.21 -8.37
CA THR A 147 18.46 37.76 -9.71
C THR A 147 18.19 36.27 -9.91
N GLU A 148 17.92 35.88 -11.16
CA GLU A 148 17.77 34.47 -11.55
C GLU A 148 19.00 33.62 -11.17
N ARG A 149 20.21 34.19 -11.31
CA ARG A 149 21.46 33.50 -10.99
C ARG A 149 21.54 33.16 -9.50
N ALA A 150 21.09 34.06 -8.62
CA ALA A 150 21.02 33.80 -7.19
C ALA A 150 20.01 32.69 -6.86
N ALA A 151 18.80 32.75 -7.43
CA ALA A 151 17.77 31.71 -7.28
C ALA A 151 18.31 30.32 -7.68
N ARG A 152 18.92 30.25 -8.87
CA ARG A 152 19.48 29.02 -9.42
C ARG A 152 20.59 28.43 -8.55
N THR A 153 21.51 29.27 -8.08
CA THR A 153 22.64 28.81 -7.24
C THR A 153 22.14 28.23 -5.92
N LEU A 154 21.14 28.88 -5.29
CA LEU A 154 20.50 28.40 -4.07
C LEU A 154 19.75 27.07 -4.28
N ALA A 155 19.00 26.95 -5.38
CA ALA A 155 18.31 25.72 -5.75
C ALA A 155 19.27 24.56 -5.99
N GLU A 156 20.35 24.77 -6.76
CA GLU A 156 21.36 23.75 -7.04
C GLU A 156 22.08 23.31 -5.76
N GLN A 157 22.41 24.24 -4.85
CA GLN A 157 22.99 23.92 -3.56
C GLN A 157 22.06 23.06 -2.69
N ARG A 158 20.76 23.38 -2.64
CA ARG A 158 19.75 22.60 -1.91
C ARG A 158 19.54 21.23 -2.54
N SER A 159 19.51 21.14 -3.88
CA SER A 159 19.43 19.86 -4.60
C SER A 159 20.60 18.94 -4.25
N LEU A 160 21.82 19.47 -4.21
CA LEU A 160 23.02 18.71 -3.79
C LEU A 160 22.94 18.26 -2.34
N GLN A 161 22.43 19.09 -1.43
CA GLN A 161 22.22 18.71 -0.03
C GLN A 161 21.18 17.60 0.11
N ASN A 162 20.05 17.69 -0.61
CA ASN A 162 19.01 16.67 -0.61
C ASN A 162 19.55 15.33 -1.15
N LYS A 163 20.32 15.36 -2.25
CA LYS A 163 20.98 14.17 -2.79
C LYS A 163 21.94 13.53 -1.78
N LYS A 164 22.75 14.33 -1.07
CA LYS A 164 23.66 13.83 -0.02
C LYS A 164 22.93 13.23 1.18
N GLN A 165 21.74 13.73 1.51
CA GLN A 165 20.91 13.17 2.59
C GLN A 165 20.30 11.82 2.19
N ILE A 166 19.92 11.67 0.91
CA ILE A 166 19.46 10.39 0.34
C ILE A 166 20.65 9.41 0.18
N GLU A 167 21.83 9.92 -0.14
CA GLU A 167 23.12 9.18 -0.17
C GLU A 167 23.75 8.99 1.21
N GLN A 168 23.00 9.15 2.31
CA GLN A 168 23.41 8.49 3.55
C GLN A 168 23.59 7.01 3.23
N PRO A 169 24.71 6.37 3.61
CA PRO A 169 25.09 5.09 3.06
C PRO A 169 23.97 4.09 3.37
N ALA A 170 23.17 3.76 2.35
CA ALA A 170 22.53 2.47 2.27
C ALA A 170 23.64 1.48 2.64
N ARG A 171 23.45 0.74 3.75
CA ARG A 171 24.43 -0.23 4.25
C ARG A 171 25.08 -0.87 3.04
N ARG A 172 26.41 -0.72 2.89
CA ARG A 172 27.15 -1.36 1.80
C ARG A 172 26.78 -2.84 1.87
N ILE A 173 25.88 -3.28 0.99
CA ILE A 173 25.46 -4.66 0.91
C ILE A 173 26.72 -5.39 0.50
N THR A 174 27.29 -6.15 1.42
CA THR A 174 28.49 -6.93 1.15
C THR A 174 28.11 -8.12 0.27
N LEU A 175 29.08 -8.72 -0.41
CA LEU A 175 28.86 -9.99 -1.12
C LEU A 175 28.32 -11.09 -0.18
N ALA A 176 28.64 -11.01 1.12
CA ALA A 176 28.07 -11.89 2.13
C ALA A 176 26.58 -11.60 2.39
N ASP A 177 26.18 -10.32 2.42
CA ASP A 177 24.77 -9.93 2.55
C ASP A 177 23.96 -10.31 1.30
N LEU A 178 24.56 -10.25 0.10
CA LEU A 178 23.94 -10.77 -1.12
C LEU A 178 23.75 -12.29 -1.06
N ALA A 179 24.72 -13.04 -0.54
CA ALA A 179 24.58 -14.49 -0.35
C ALA A 179 23.48 -14.85 0.67
N HIS A 180 23.24 -13.99 1.68
CA HIS A 180 22.13 -14.11 2.63
C HIS A 180 20.78 -13.58 2.09
N ALA A 181 20.79 -12.64 1.14
CA ALA A 181 19.58 -12.16 0.47
C ALA A 181 19.08 -13.15 -0.60
N VAL A 182 20.02 -13.88 -1.23
CA VAL A 182 19.70 -14.94 -2.20
C VAL A 182 19.12 -16.19 -1.51
N THR A 183 19.25 -16.33 -0.19
CA THR A 183 18.59 -17.41 0.58
C THR A 183 17.17 -17.07 1.04
N ALA A 184 16.65 -15.86 0.78
CA ALA A 184 15.24 -15.52 0.99
C ALA A 184 14.39 -15.87 -0.25
N ASP A 185 14.55 -17.09 -0.73
CA ASP A 185 13.84 -17.64 -1.89
C ASP A 185 12.37 -17.89 -1.48
N GLY A 186 11.51 -16.87 -1.65
CA GLY A 186 10.09 -16.96 -1.31
C GLY A 186 9.38 -15.64 -0.98
N THR A 187 10.10 -14.53 -0.79
CA THR A 187 9.43 -13.23 -0.56
C THR A 187 8.93 -12.68 -1.89
N LYS A 188 7.61 -12.64 -2.09
CA LYS A 188 7.02 -12.08 -3.32
C LYS A 188 7.03 -10.56 -3.25
N HIS A 189 7.12 -9.92 -4.42
CA HIS A 189 7.06 -8.47 -4.52
C HIS A 189 5.86 -8.05 -5.33
N LEU A 190 5.12 -7.06 -4.83
CA LEU A 190 4.11 -6.34 -5.60
C LEU A 190 4.69 -4.98 -5.97
N ASN A 191 5.10 -4.83 -7.22
CA ASN A 191 5.69 -3.60 -7.73
C ASN A 191 4.59 -2.63 -8.17
N LEU A 192 4.72 -1.36 -7.81
CA LEU A 192 3.75 -0.32 -8.10
C LEU A 192 4.43 0.92 -8.70
N VAL A 193 3.80 1.51 -9.72
CA VAL A 193 4.10 2.86 -10.19
C VAL A 193 2.96 3.77 -9.77
N LEU A 194 3.26 4.81 -8.99
CA LEU A 194 2.25 5.73 -8.46
C LEU A 194 2.24 7.06 -9.22
N LYS A 195 1.08 7.49 -9.70
CA LYS A 195 0.87 8.80 -10.31
C LYS A 195 -0.28 9.50 -9.62
N ALA A 196 -0.12 10.77 -9.29
CA ALA A 196 -1.20 11.56 -8.70
C ALA A 196 -1.31 12.93 -9.35
N GLU A 197 -2.47 13.58 -9.21
CA GLU A 197 -2.70 14.90 -9.79
C GLU A 197 -1.76 15.96 -9.21
N ALA A 198 -1.47 15.87 -7.92
CA ALA A 198 -0.69 16.85 -7.18
C ALA A 198 0.29 16.20 -6.20
N ASN A 199 1.28 16.98 -5.76
CA ASN A 199 2.35 16.52 -4.88
C ASN A 199 1.82 16.06 -3.52
N GLY A 200 0.91 16.83 -2.89
CA GLY A 200 0.33 16.44 -1.60
C GLY A 200 -0.46 15.14 -1.68
N SER A 201 -1.23 14.95 -2.75
CA SER A 201 -1.99 13.72 -3.02
C SER A 201 -1.08 12.51 -3.22
N LEU A 202 0.05 12.67 -3.92
CA LEU A 202 1.04 11.61 -4.11
C LEU A 202 1.66 11.17 -2.78
N GLU A 203 2.04 12.13 -1.93
CA GLU A 203 2.62 11.85 -0.62
C GLU A 203 1.62 11.13 0.30
N ALA A 204 0.37 11.62 0.34
CA ALA A 204 -0.70 10.98 1.11
C ALA A 204 -0.94 9.54 0.63
N LEU A 205 -1.00 9.32 -0.68
CA LEU A 205 -1.17 8.00 -1.28
C LEU A 205 -0.02 7.06 -0.90
N ARG A 206 1.22 7.52 -1.08
CA ARG A 206 2.43 6.77 -0.70
C ARG A 206 2.38 6.36 0.76
N GLY A 207 2.03 7.29 1.65
CA GLY A 207 1.92 7.04 3.08
C GLY A 207 0.85 6.01 3.45
N GLN A 208 -0.24 5.90 2.70
CA GLN A 208 -1.24 4.85 2.91
C GLN A 208 -0.75 3.50 2.37
N VAL A 209 -0.16 3.47 1.16
CA VAL A 209 0.39 2.24 0.58
C VAL A 209 1.49 1.63 1.46
N GLN A 210 2.35 2.47 2.06
CA GLN A 210 3.42 2.01 2.95
C GLN A 210 2.93 1.45 4.30
N LYS A 211 1.70 1.76 4.71
CA LYS A 211 1.10 1.17 5.93
C LYS A 211 0.63 -0.26 5.72
N ILE A 212 0.45 -0.69 4.46
CA ILE A 212 0.09 -2.06 4.14
C ILE A 212 1.33 -2.92 4.35
N ASP A 213 1.37 -3.63 5.47
CA ASP A 213 2.41 -4.60 5.78
C ASP A 213 1.85 -6.01 5.69
N ASP A 214 2.54 -6.87 4.95
CA ASP A 214 2.23 -8.28 4.80
C ASP A 214 3.49 -9.11 5.07
N PRO A 215 3.36 -10.27 5.77
CA PRO A 215 4.50 -11.11 6.11
C PRO A 215 5.10 -11.86 4.91
N THR A 216 4.35 -12.03 3.82
CA THR A 216 4.71 -12.89 2.67
C THR A 216 4.99 -12.08 1.40
N VAL A 217 4.28 -10.97 1.20
CA VAL A 217 4.41 -10.10 0.04
C VAL A 217 4.93 -8.72 0.47
N LYS A 218 6.00 -8.24 -0.17
CA LYS A 218 6.51 -6.88 0.04
C LYS A 218 6.09 -5.96 -1.10
N ILE A 219 5.39 -4.88 -0.75
CA ILE A 219 5.01 -3.83 -1.68
C ILE A 219 6.22 -2.94 -1.97
N ARG A 220 6.50 -2.68 -3.25
CA ARG A 220 7.60 -1.82 -3.69
C ARG A 220 7.09 -0.75 -4.65
N ILE A 221 7.36 0.50 -4.33
CA ILE A 221 7.09 1.62 -5.23
C ILE A 221 8.34 1.80 -6.10
N VAL A 222 8.26 1.39 -7.37
CA VAL A 222 9.39 1.41 -8.31
C VAL A 222 9.49 2.72 -9.08
N GLY A 223 8.39 3.47 -9.14
CA GLY A 223 8.34 4.81 -9.72
C GLY A 223 7.19 5.58 -9.11
N GLU A 224 7.40 6.89 -8.93
CA GLU A 224 6.32 7.80 -8.53
C GLU A 224 6.45 9.13 -9.25
N GLY A 225 5.33 9.82 -9.48
CA GLY A 225 5.35 11.11 -10.14
C GLY A 225 4.03 11.85 -10.08
N VAL A 226 4.08 13.15 -10.39
CA VAL A 226 2.92 14.02 -10.42
C VAL A 226 2.52 14.33 -11.86
N GLY A 227 1.21 14.37 -12.12
CA GLY A 227 0.63 14.63 -13.43
C GLY A 227 0.11 13.36 -14.14
N PRO A 228 -0.34 13.50 -15.40
CA PRO A 228 -0.96 12.40 -16.14
C PRO A 228 0.01 11.22 -16.33
N ILE A 229 -0.57 10.02 -16.48
CA ILE A 229 0.20 8.81 -16.76
C ILE A 229 0.63 8.87 -18.24
N GLY A 230 1.94 8.85 -18.46
CA GLY A 230 2.55 8.87 -19.79
C GLY A 230 3.14 7.53 -20.20
N GLU A 231 3.59 7.45 -21.45
CA GLU A 231 4.20 6.24 -22.03
C GLU A 231 5.42 5.76 -21.24
N SER A 232 6.24 6.66 -20.71
CA SER A 232 7.40 6.31 -19.88
C SER A 232 7.03 5.61 -18.57
N ASP A 233 5.90 5.98 -17.97
CA ASP A 233 5.41 5.36 -16.73
C ASP A 233 4.98 3.91 -16.99
N VAL A 234 4.31 3.69 -18.14
CA VAL A 234 3.90 2.35 -18.60
C VAL A 234 5.11 1.50 -18.96
N ASN A 235 6.10 2.06 -19.65
CA ASN A 235 7.32 1.33 -19.99
C ASN A 235 8.11 0.91 -18.75
N LEU A 236 8.21 1.80 -17.74
CA LEU A 236 8.82 1.45 -16.46
C LEU A 236 8.06 0.30 -15.79
N ALA A 237 6.74 0.35 -15.82
CA ALA A 237 5.89 -0.69 -15.24
C ALA A 237 6.05 -2.03 -15.96
N GLY A 238 6.08 -2.05 -17.30
CA GLY A 238 6.30 -3.26 -18.08
C GLY A 238 7.67 -3.90 -17.85
N VAL A 239 8.72 -3.11 -17.64
CA VAL A 239 10.07 -3.63 -17.33
C VAL A 239 10.16 -4.20 -15.91
N SER A 240 9.35 -3.71 -15.00
CA SER A 240 9.41 -4.05 -13.57
C SER A 240 8.27 -4.94 -13.09
N ASP A 241 7.43 -5.46 -14.00
CA ASP A 241 6.20 -6.19 -13.69
C ASP A 241 5.34 -5.44 -12.65
N ALA A 242 5.19 -4.13 -12.82
CA ALA A 242 4.47 -3.26 -11.90
C ALA A 242 3.06 -2.91 -12.38
N ILE A 243 2.17 -2.66 -11.42
CA ILE A 243 0.84 -2.09 -11.68
C ILE A 243 0.95 -0.57 -11.63
N VAL A 244 0.35 0.13 -12.58
CA VAL A 244 0.29 1.60 -12.58
C VAL A 244 -0.99 2.05 -11.88
N ILE A 245 -0.85 2.88 -10.85
CA ILE A 245 -1.95 3.46 -10.07
C ILE A 245 -1.98 4.97 -10.30
N GLY A 246 -3.08 5.46 -10.87
CA GLY A 246 -3.36 6.88 -11.10
C GLY A 246 -4.42 7.42 -10.16
N PHE A 247 -4.04 8.28 -9.22
CA PHE A 247 -4.95 8.96 -8.30
C PHE A 247 -5.36 10.35 -8.83
N ASN A 248 -6.65 10.53 -9.16
CA ASN A 248 -7.19 11.71 -9.87
C ASN A 248 -6.50 12.04 -11.20
N VAL A 249 -5.75 11.09 -11.77
CA VAL A 249 -5.07 11.23 -13.07
C VAL A 249 -5.38 10.06 -13.99
N LYS A 250 -5.48 10.38 -15.28
CA LYS A 250 -5.79 9.41 -16.34
C LYS A 250 -4.59 9.23 -17.27
N PRO A 251 -4.45 8.04 -17.91
CA PRO A 251 -3.46 7.84 -18.95
C PRO A 251 -3.76 8.69 -20.18
N ASP A 252 -2.70 9.22 -20.78
CA ASP A 252 -2.78 9.82 -22.10
C ASP A 252 -2.94 8.74 -23.19
N ASP A 253 -3.22 9.17 -24.42
CA ASP A 253 -3.54 8.26 -25.53
C ASP A 253 -2.36 7.32 -25.87
N ARG A 254 -1.12 7.79 -25.71
CA ARG A 254 0.08 6.99 -25.94
C ARG A 254 0.28 5.95 -24.84
N ALA A 255 0.10 6.35 -23.59
CA ALA A 255 0.16 5.49 -22.43
C ALA A 255 -0.89 4.37 -22.52
N ARG A 256 -2.12 4.69 -22.96
CA ARG A 256 -3.18 3.68 -23.14
C ARG A 256 -2.80 2.63 -24.20
N ALA A 257 -2.33 3.09 -25.36
CA ALA A 257 -1.90 2.18 -26.43
C ALA A 257 -0.70 1.31 -25.99
N ALA A 258 0.26 1.89 -25.26
CA ALA A 258 1.39 1.16 -24.72
C ALA A 258 0.96 0.11 -23.68
N ALA A 259 0.01 0.44 -22.80
CA ALA A 259 -0.48 -0.45 -21.77
C ALA A 259 -1.19 -1.67 -22.36
N GLU A 260 -2.03 -1.46 -23.39
CA GLU A 260 -2.69 -2.56 -24.12
C GLU A 260 -1.67 -3.47 -24.83
N THR A 261 -0.64 -2.88 -25.45
CA THR A 261 0.38 -3.63 -26.18
C THR A 261 1.28 -4.46 -25.26
N GLN A 262 1.63 -3.90 -24.10
CA GLN A 262 2.55 -4.53 -23.14
C GLN A 262 1.83 -5.37 -22.08
N GLY A 263 0.50 -5.29 -22.01
CA GLY A 263 -0.29 -6.00 -20.99
C GLY A 263 -0.13 -5.43 -19.58
N VAL A 264 0.21 -4.15 -19.45
CA VAL A 264 0.38 -3.47 -18.15
C VAL A 264 -0.97 -3.09 -17.58
N ASP A 265 -1.27 -3.49 -16.33
CA ASP A 265 -2.49 -3.08 -15.62
C ASP A 265 -2.37 -1.62 -15.16
N VAL A 266 -3.25 -0.76 -15.69
CA VAL A 266 -3.32 0.67 -15.36
C VAL A 266 -4.67 0.95 -14.72
N ARG A 267 -4.65 1.31 -13.43
CA ARG A 267 -5.87 1.58 -12.65
C ARG A 267 -5.97 3.03 -12.26
N HIS A 268 -7.19 3.56 -12.38
CA HIS A 268 -7.52 4.93 -12.00
C HIS A 268 -8.43 4.91 -10.78
N TYR A 269 -8.15 5.82 -9.84
CA TYR A 269 -8.90 5.95 -8.60
C TYR A 269 -9.11 7.42 -8.26
N ASP A 270 -10.26 7.70 -7.65
CA ASP A 270 -10.59 9.02 -7.10
C ASP A 270 -10.70 9.00 -5.56
N VAL A 271 -10.61 7.80 -4.96
CA VAL A 271 -10.74 7.59 -3.51
C VAL A 271 -9.59 6.71 -3.02
N VAL A 272 -8.81 7.21 -2.05
CA VAL A 272 -7.58 6.53 -1.57
C VAL A 272 -7.87 5.15 -0.96
N TYR A 273 -9.01 4.98 -0.27
CA TYR A 273 -9.39 3.69 0.34
C TYR A 273 -9.59 2.57 -0.69
N GLN A 274 -10.09 2.91 -1.89
CA GLN A 274 -10.23 1.92 -2.97
C GLN A 274 -8.86 1.41 -3.43
N VAL A 275 -7.85 2.28 -3.45
CA VAL A 275 -6.48 1.90 -3.79
C VAL A 275 -5.94 0.88 -2.78
N THR A 276 -6.07 1.18 -1.49
CA THR A 276 -5.56 0.30 -0.43
C THR A 276 -6.27 -1.06 -0.44
N GLU A 277 -7.59 -1.07 -0.62
CA GLU A 277 -8.38 -2.31 -0.72
C GLU A 277 -7.95 -3.17 -1.94
N ASP A 278 -7.73 -2.54 -3.10
CA ASP A 278 -7.29 -3.26 -4.31
C ASP A 278 -5.87 -3.83 -4.15
N ILE A 279 -4.96 -3.08 -3.53
CA ILE A 279 -3.61 -3.56 -3.23
C ILE A 279 -3.67 -4.74 -2.26
N GLU A 280 -4.46 -4.68 -1.20
CA GLU A 280 -4.65 -5.81 -0.28
C GLU A 280 -5.22 -7.05 -0.98
N ARG A 281 -6.19 -6.86 -1.89
CA ARG A 281 -6.71 -7.96 -2.72
C ARG A 281 -5.64 -8.55 -3.64
N ALA A 282 -4.81 -7.71 -4.26
CA ALA A 282 -3.71 -8.16 -5.10
C ALA A 282 -2.67 -8.95 -4.28
N VAL A 283 -2.33 -8.48 -3.08
CA VAL A 283 -1.45 -9.19 -2.12
C VAL A 283 -2.00 -10.58 -1.79
N LYS A 284 -3.30 -10.68 -1.46
CA LYS A 284 -3.95 -11.98 -1.19
C LYS A 284 -3.92 -12.91 -2.40
N GLY A 285 -4.11 -12.36 -3.60
CA GLY A 285 -4.03 -13.13 -4.86
C GLY A 285 -2.65 -13.70 -5.15
N LEU A 286 -1.59 -13.17 -4.54
CA LEU A 286 -0.22 -13.67 -4.68
C LEU A 286 0.12 -14.82 -3.71
N TYR A 287 -0.74 -15.13 -2.75
CA TYR A 287 -0.53 -16.25 -1.84
C TYR A 287 -0.59 -17.59 -2.59
N GLU A 288 0.33 -18.49 -2.26
CA GLU A 288 0.27 -19.86 -2.75
C GLU A 288 -0.83 -20.63 -2.03
N PRO A 289 -1.62 -21.46 -2.74
CA PRO A 289 -2.62 -22.29 -2.11
C PRO A 289 -1.95 -23.24 -1.09
N ARG A 290 -2.49 -23.31 0.13
CA ARG A 290 -2.02 -24.29 1.11
C ARG A 290 -2.74 -25.61 0.87
N MET A 291 -1.96 -26.68 0.70
CA MET A 291 -2.48 -28.05 0.66
C MET A 291 -2.62 -28.55 2.10
N ILE A 292 -3.83 -28.93 2.50
CA ILE A 292 -4.10 -29.50 3.83
C ILE A 292 -4.35 -31.01 3.73
N GLU A 293 -3.85 -31.77 4.71
CA GLU A 293 -4.15 -33.20 4.85
C GLU A 293 -5.53 -33.34 5.51
N VAL A 294 -6.52 -33.84 4.77
CA VAL A 294 -7.85 -34.16 5.28
C VAL A 294 -7.93 -35.65 5.58
N PHE A 295 -8.15 -35.99 6.85
CA PHE A 295 -8.25 -37.38 7.30
C PHE A 295 -9.42 -38.10 6.62
N LEU A 296 -9.17 -39.30 6.09
CA LEU A 296 -10.20 -40.14 5.47
C LEU A 296 -10.56 -41.36 6.33
N GLY A 297 -9.56 -42.05 6.87
CA GLY A 297 -9.78 -43.25 7.67
C GLY A 297 -8.51 -43.99 8.06
N ARG A 298 -8.67 -45.01 8.90
CA ARG A 298 -7.58 -45.88 9.40
C ARG A 298 -7.93 -47.34 9.20
N ALA A 299 -6.96 -48.13 8.78
CA ALA A 299 -7.05 -49.58 8.70
C ALA A 299 -5.86 -50.25 9.40
N GLU A 300 -6.14 -51.26 10.21
CA GLU A 300 -5.12 -52.03 10.93
C GLU A 300 -4.76 -53.27 10.11
N VAL A 301 -3.47 -53.47 9.85
CA VAL A 301 -2.93 -54.64 9.14
C VAL A 301 -3.01 -55.85 10.06
N ARG A 302 -3.77 -56.87 9.65
CA ARG A 302 -3.96 -58.11 10.41
C ARG A 302 -3.24 -59.31 9.83
N ARG A 303 -2.96 -59.27 8.53
CA ARG A 303 -2.25 -60.34 7.82
C ARG A 303 -1.57 -59.76 6.60
N ILE A 304 -0.46 -60.37 6.20
CA ILE A 304 0.30 -59.94 5.04
C ILE A 304 0.33 -61.10 4.04
N PHE A 305 -0.03 -60.81 2.80
CA PHE A 305 0.04 -61.77 1.70
C PHE A 305 1.17 -61.36 0.77
N THR A 306 2.17 -62.23 0.63
CA THR A 306 3.24 -62.09 -0.34
C THR A 306 2.95 -62.98 -1.54
N VAL A 307 3.13 -62.43 -2.74
CA VAL A 307 2.99 -63.17 -4.00
C VAL A 307 4.28 -62.97 -4.77
N ASP A 308 4.90 -64.06 -5.20
CA ASP A 308 6.19 -64.02 -5.92
C ASP A 308 6.11 -63.08 -7.13
N GLY A 309 7.01 -62.09 -7.16
CA GLY A 309 7.10 -61.09 -8.23
C GLY A 309 6.07 -59.96 -8.19
N LYS A 310 5.28 -59.80 -7.10
CA LYS A 310 4.33 -58.70 -6.90
C LYS A 310 4.50 -58.00 -5.55
N ASN A 311 3.98 -56.78 -5.46
CA ASN A 311 3.92 -56.03 -4.20
C ASN A 311 3.13 -56.78 -3.12
N ALA A 312 3.55 -56.63 -1.86
CA ALA A 312 2.90 -57.23 -0.71
C ALA A 312 1.50 -56.63 -0.51
N ILE A 313 0.54 -57.49 -0.18
CA ILE A 313 -0.84 -57.09 0.06
C ILE A 313 -1.09 -57.13 1.57
N ALA A 314 -1.39 -55.97 2.15
CA ALA A 314 -1.81 -55.86 3.54
C ALA A 314 -3.29 -56.22 3.66
N GLY A 315 -3.58 -57.39 4.25
CA GLY A 315 -4.92 -57.75 4.69
C GLY A 315 -5.27 -56.97 5.95
N SER A 316 -6.12 -55.96 5.79
CA SER A 316 -6.40 -54.95 6.81
C SER A 316 -7.88 -54.86 7.17
N HIS A 317 -8.15 -54.45 8.40
CA HIS A 317 -9.50 -54.16 8.89
C HIS A 317 -9.68 -52.66 9.09
N VAL A 318 -10.70 -52.06 8.48
CA VAL A 318 -10.95 -50.62 8.62
C VAL A 318 -11.51 -50.33 10.01
N ILE A 319 -10.73 -49.67 10.86
CA ILE A 319 -11.06 -49.38 12.25
C ILE A 319 -11.77 -48.03 12.41
N ASP A 320 -11.52 -47.08 11.50
CA ASP A 320 -12.10 -45.74 11.54
C ASP A 320 -12.23 -45.12 10.14
N GLY A 321 -13.25 -44.27 9.95
CA GLY A 321 -13.52 -43.60 8.68
C GLY A 321 -13.73 -44.55 7.49
N LYS A 322 -13.10 -44.22 6.36
CA LYS A 322 -13.09 -45.05 5.15
C LYS A 322 -11.73 -45.02 4.45
N ILE A 323 -11.39 -46.10 3.78
CA ILE A 323 -10.21 -46.19 2.93
C ILE A 323 -10.67 -46.08 1.47
N THR A 324 -10.15 -45.11 0.74
CA THR A 324 -10.45 -44.93 -0.68
C THR A 324 -9.24 -45.30 -1.53
N ARG A 325 -9.48 -45.91 -2.70
CA ARG A 325 -8.44 -46.18 -3.69
C ARG A 325 -7.77 -44.87 -4.11
N ASN A 326 -6.46 -44.89 -4.39
CA ASN A 326 -5.66 -43.72 -4.77
C ASN A 326 -5.52 -42.63 -3.69
N ALA A 327 -5.99 -42.83 -2.46
CA ALA A 327 -5.67 -41.92 -1.36
C ALA A 327 -4.19 -41.99 -1.00
N THR A 328 -3.65 -40.87 -0.56
CA THR A 328 -2.34 -40.84 0.10
C THR A 328 -2.50 -41.42 1.50
N CYS A 329 -1.50 -42.14 1.98
CA CYS A 329 -1.54 -42.70 3.32
C CYS A 329 -0.18 -42.69 3.97
N ARG A 330 -0.19 -42.74 5.30
CA ARG A 330 0.98 -43.00 6.13
C ARG A 330 0.82 -44.32 6.85
N VAL A 331 1.90 -45.09 6.92
CA VAL A 331 1.95 -46.36 7.67
C VAL A 331 2.56 -46.06 9.03
N LEU A 332 1.86 -46.45 10.10
CA LEU A 332 2.24 -46.22 11.48
C LEU A 332 2.54 -47.56 12.16
N ARG A 333 3.76 -47.74 12.66
CA ARG A 333 4.18 -48.92 13.43
C ARG A 333 4.38 -48.53 14.89
N GLY A 334 3.55 -49.05 15.80
CA GLY A 334 3.58 -48.66 17.21
C GLY A 334 3.40 -47.15 17.43
N GLY A 335 2.62 -46.49 16.55
CA GLY A 335 2.36 -45.05 16.58
C GLY A 335 3.41 -44.15 15.91
N LYS A 336 4.51 -44.70 15.38
CA LYS A 336 5.53 -43.95 14.62
C LYS A 336 5.35 -44.12 13.12
N GLU A 337 5.49 -43.03 12.36
CA GLU A 337 5.45 -43.07 10.89
C GLU A 337 6.67 -43.82 10.34
N VAL A 338 6.42 -44.91 9.62
CA VAL A 338 7.47 -45.73 8.98
C VAL A 338 7.52 -45.55 7.47
N ALA A 339 6.41 -45.11 6.85
CA ALA A 339 6.36 -44.79 5.43
C ALA A 339 5.21 -43.83 5.09
N ARG A 340 5.38 -43.08 4.00
CA ARG A 340 4.30 -42.43 3.26
C ARG A 340 4.23 -43.02 1.87
N SER A 341 3.03 -43.31 1.40
CA SER A 341 2.83 -43.83 0.05
C SER A 341 1.40 -43.54 -0.42
N ARG A 342 1.07 -44.03 -1.61
CA ARG A 342 -0.27 -43.98 -2.17
C ARG A 342 -0.85 -45.38 -2.24
N ILE A 343 -2.16 -45.49 -2.01
CA ILE A 343 -2.87 -46.76 -2.17
C ILE A 343 -3.02 -47.06 -3.66
N ALA A 344 -2.19 -47.99 -4.14
CA ALA A 344 -2.17 -48.46 -5.52
C ALA A 344 -3.40 -49.32 -5.83
N ASP A 345 -3.73 -50.23 -4.91
CA ASP A 345 -4.81 -51.18 -5.09
C ASP A 345 -5.61 -51.35 -3.79
N LEU A 346 -6.92 -51.49 -3.95
CA LEU A 346 -7.87 -51.67 -2.86
C LEU A 346 -8.88 -52.74 -3.27
N LYS A 347 -8.84 -53.86 -2.57
CA LYS A 347 -9.67 -55.02 -2.86
C LYS A 347 -10.51 -55.42 -1.68
N ARG A 348 -11.72 -55.91 -1.96
CA ARG A 348 -12.52 -56.63 -0.98
C ARG A 348 -12.70 -58.06 -1.49
N PHE A 349 -12.18 -59.02 -0.75
CA PHE A 349 -12.03 -60.40 -1.21
C PHE A 349 -11.21 -60.48 -2.50
N LYS A 350 -11.85 -60.71 -3.65
CA LYS A 350 -11.20 -60.81 -4.97
C LYS A 350 -11.52 -59.62 -5.88
N ASP A 351 -12.41 -58.73 -5.46
CA ASP A 351 -12.95 -57.67 -6.31
C ASP A 351 -12.29 -56.33 -5.99
N ASP A 352 -11.94 -55.59 -7.05
CA ASP A 352 -11.47 -54.21 -6.97
C ASP A 352 -12.60 -53.30 -6.51
N VAL A 353 -12.34 -52.49 -5.48
CA VAL A 353 -13.34 -51.57 -4.90
C VAL A 353 -12.80 -50.15 -4.85
N ARG A 354 -13.71 -49.18 -4.98
CA ARG A 354 -13.36 -47.75 -4.91
C ARG A 354 -13.13 -47.27 -3.49
N GLU A 355 -13.91 -47.78 -2.55
CA GLU A 355 -13.79 -47.46 -1.13
C GLU A 355 -14.22 -48.63 -0.24
N VAL A 356 -13.69 -48.66 0.98
CA VAL A 356 -14.06 -49.61 2.03
C VAL A 356 -14.35 -48.83 3.30
N GLN A 357 -15.53 -49.03 3.85
CA GLN A 357 -15.98 -48.35 5.07
C GLN A 357 -15.53 -49.09 6.34
N ARG A 358 -15.55 -48.38 7.46
CA ARG A 358 -15.33 -48.92 8.80
C ARG A 358 -16.07 -50.23 9.06
N GLY A 359 -15.39 -51.16 9.71
CA GLY A 359 -15.93 -52.46 10.13
C GLY A 359 -15.79 -53.57 9.08
N TYR A 360 -15.25 -53.26 7.89
CA TYR A 360 -15.00 -54.27 6.85
C TYR A 360 -13.51 -54.56 6.66
N ASP A 361 -13.22 -55.80 6.26
CA ASP A 361 -11.89 -56.24 5.84
C ASP A 361 -11.62 -55.88 4.38
N CYS A 362 -10.37 -55.57 4.07
CA CYS A 362 -9.89 -55.24 2.73
C CYS A 362 -8.43 -55.67 2.54
N GLY A 363 -8.02 -55.80 1.29
CA GLY A 363 -6.62 -55.89 0.89
C GLY A 363 -6.15 -54.54 0.38
N ILE A 364 -5.08 -54.01 0.95
CA ILE A 364 -4.46 -52.74 0.59
C ILE A 364 -3.07 -53.02 0.02
N THR A 365 -2.78 -52.48 -1.15
CA THR A 365 -1.44 -52.51 -1.76
C THR A 365 -0.97 -51.07 -1.93
N LEU A 366 0.26 -50.78 -1.53
CA LEU A 366 0.87 -49.45 -1.70
C LEU A 366 1.81 -49.45 -2.92
N GLU A 367 2.00 -48.26 -3.52
CA GLU A 367 2.84 -48.10 -4.73
C GLU A 367 4.31 -48.45 -4.44
N ASP A 368 4.88 -47.81 -3.42
CA ASP A 368 6.33 -47.85 -3.13
C ASP A 368 6.66 -48.43 -1.75
N PHE A 369 5.75 -49.20 -1.15
CA PHE A 369 5.96 -49.79 0.18
C PHE A 369 5.46 -51.22 0.27
N ASN A 370 6.34 -52.13 0.71
CA ASN A 370 6.09 -53.57 0.82
C ASN A 370 6.38 -54.15 2.22
N ASP A 371 7.08 -53.42 3.09
CA ASP A 371 7.52 -53.89 4.41
C ASP A 371 6.44 -53.73 5.49
N PHE A 372 5.27 -54.34 5.27
CA PHE A 372 4.21 -54.33 6.29
C PHE A 372 4.55 -55.27 7.46
N ALA A 373 4.07 -54.91 8.65
CA ALA A 373 4.02 -55.79 9.82
C ALA A 373 2.58 -55.91 10.32
N GLU A 374 2.24 -57.06 10.91
CA GLU A 374 0.95 -57.21 11.61
C GLU A 374 0.89 -56.22 12.78
N GLY A 375 -0.23 -55.52 12.91
CA GLY A 375 -0.42 -54.42 13.86
C GLY A 375 -0.02 -53.04 13.33
N ASP A 376 0.51 -52.92 12.11
CA ASP A 376 0.69 -51.61 11.47
C ASP A 376 -0.67 -50.94 11.22
N VAL A 377 -0.74 -49.61 11.36
CA VAL A 377 -1.95 -48.81 11.08
C VAL A 377 -1.70 -47.97 9.83
N ILE A 378 -2.51 -48.20 8.80
CA ILE A 378 -2.53 -47.41 7.57
C ILE A 378 -3.54 -46.28 7.78
N GLU A 379 -3.06 -45.05 7.86
CA GLU A 379 -3.90 -43.85 7.94
C GLU A 379 -3.97 -43.17 6.57
N ALA A 380 -5.16 -43.15 5.97
CA ALA A 380 -5.41 -42.52 4.68
C ALA A 380 -5.90 -41.08 4.84
N TYR A 381 -5.45 -40.21 3.95
CA TYR A 381 -5.83 -38.80 3.88
C TYR A 381 -5.88 -38.32 2.42
N SER A 382 -6.72 -37.30 2.15
CA SER A 382 -6.70 -36.54 0.91
C SER A 382 -5.89 -35.27 1.09
N LEU A 383 -5.27 -34.79 0.00
CA LEU A 383 -4.71 -33.45 -0.05
C LEU A 383 -5.75 -32.54 -0.69
N GLU A 384 -6.30 -31.61 0.09
CA GLU A 384 -7.27 -30.63 -0.39
C GLU A 384 -6.61 -29.26 -0.47
N GLN A 385 -6.94 -28.53 -1.54
CA GLN A 385 -6.46 -27.17 -1.74
C GLN A 385 -7.34 -26.22 -0.94
N GLN A 386 -6.76 -25.59 0.09
CA GLN A 386 -7.42 -24.51 0.81
C GLN A 386 -7.02 -23.19 0.15
N ASN A 387 -7.97 -22.59 -0.57
CA ASN A 387 -7.82 -21.20 -1.02
C ASN A 387 -8.00 -20.30 0.21
N ALA A 388 -7.07 -19.36 0.41
CA ALA A 388 -7.08 -18.44 1.53
C ALA A 388 -8.17 -17.37 1.41
#